data_AF-Q8WYV5-F1
#
_entry.id   AF-Q8WYV5-F1
#
_cell.length_a   1.000
_cell.length_b   1.000
_cell.length_c   1.000
_cell.angle_alpha   90.00
_cell.angle_beta   90.00
_cell.angle_gamma   90.00
#
_symmetry.space_group_name_H-M   'P 1'
#
loop_
_entity.id
_entity.type
_entity.pdbx_description
1 polymer ?
#
loop_
_entity_poly.entity_id
_entity_poly.type
_entity_poly.pdbx_seq_one_letter_code
_entity_poly.pdbx_strand_id
1 'polypeptide(L)'
;MKVRKNNDAYLLDKNKINMDCFISCFFKKMLTTLMFSHSGILSLLEHGEEYTFSLPCAYARSILTVPWVELGGKVSVNCAKTGYSASITFHTKPFYGGKLHR
;
A
#
# COMPACT_ATOMS: atom_id res chain seq x y z
N MET A 1 5.80 -4.22 -20.17
CA MET A 1 6.14 -3.89 -18.77
C MET A 1 6.52 -5.18 -18.06
N LYS A 2 7.82 -5.40 -17.78
CA LYS A 2 8.34 -6.68 -17.27
C LYS A 2 8.91 -6.47 -15.87
N VAL A 3 8.14 -6.85 -14.86
CA VAL A 3 8.52 -6.77 -13.45
C VAL A 3 9.28 -8.06 -13.09
N ARG A 4 10.55 -7.97 -12.71
CA ARG A 4 11.27 -9.08 -12.06
C ARG A 4 11.47 -8.72 -10.60
N LYS A 5 10.89 -9.53 -9.70
CA LYS A 5 11.12 -9.45 -8.25
C LYS A 5 12.51 -10.00 -7.91
N ASN A 6 13.30 -9.23 -7.19
CA ASN A 6 14.39 -9.74 -6.36
C ASN A 6 14.47 -8.82 -5.15
N ASN A 7 14.19 -9.39 -3.96
CA ASN A 7 14.32 -8.78 -2.63
C ASN A 7 13.93 -7.29 -2.55
N ASP A 8 12.63 -7.06 -2.28
CA ASP A 8 11.98 -5.85 -1.77
C ASP A 8 12.11 -4.51 -2.53
N ALA A 9 12.93 -4.40 -3.57
CA ALA A 9 13.04 -3.20 -4.40
C ALA A 9 12.45 -3.40 -5.81
N TYR A 10 11.43 -2.61 -6.16
CA TYR A 10 10.88 -2.56 -7.52
C TYR A 10 11.67 -1.57 -8.38
N LEU A 11 12.75 -2.05 -9.01
CA LEU A 11 13.52 -1.27 -9.99
C LEU A 11 12.78 -1.20 -11.34
N LEU A 12 11.84 -0.27 -11.46
CA LEU A 12 11.25 0.13 -12.74
C LEU A 12 12.19 1.16 -13.41
N ASP A 13 12.86 0.72 -14.48
CA ASP A 13 13.96 1.41 -15.17
C ASP A 13 15.18 1.69 -14.28
N LYS A 14 16.21 0.85 -14.43
CA LYS A 14 17.33 0.63 -13.48
C LYS A 14 18.13 1.87 -13.02
N ASN A 15 17.89 3.08 -13.53
CA ASN A 15 18.67 4.28 -13.21
C ASN A 15 17.87 5.53 -12.83
N LYS A 16 16.54 5.48 -12.73
CA LYS A 16 15.73 6.71 -12.51
C LYS A 16 14.90 6.71 -11.25
N ILE A 17 14.55 5.54 -10.72
CA ILE A 17 13.60 5.40 -9.63
C ILE A 17 14.16 4.41 -8.61
N ASN A 18 14.30 4.84 -7.36
CA ASN A 18 14.60 4.00 -6.22
C ASN A 18 13.36 3.93 -5.31
N MET A 19 13.06 2.74 -4.80
CA MET A 19 11.89 2.44 -4.00
C MET A 19 12.30 1.56 -2.83
N ASP A 20 12.26 2.13 -1.63
CA ASP A 20 12.51 1.42 -0.38
C ASP A 20 11.20 1.34 0.41
N CYS A 21 10.77 0.13 0.74
CA CYS A 21 9.52 -0.08 1.47
C CYS A 21 9.77 -0.92 2.71
N PHE A 22 9.27 -0.45 3.85
CA PHE A 22 9.26 -1.23 5.08
C PHE A 22 7.87 -1.83 5.32
N ILE A 23 7.82 -3.16 5.39
CA ILE A 23 6.59 -3.93 5.59
C ILE A 23 6.59 -4.59 6.96
N SER A 24 5.67 -4.16 7.83
CA SER A 24 5.42 -4.80 9.12
C SER A 24 4.00 -5.36 9.18
N CYS A 25 3.90 -6.67 9.40
CA CYS A 25 2.64 -7.38 9.53
C CYS A 25 2.30 -7.62 11.00
N PHE A 26 1.12 -7.18 11.44
CA PHE A 26 0.59 -7.41 12.77
C PHE A 26 -0.62 -8.36 12.69
N PHE A 27 -0.51 -9.49 13.38
CA PHE A 27 -1.65 -10.36 13.65
C PHE A 27 -2.38 -9.83 14.89
N LYS A 28 -3.49 -9.09 14.68
CA LYS A 28 -4.41 -8.77 15.78
C LYS A 28 -5.28 -10.00 16.07
N LYS A 29 -5.47 -10.31 17.36
CA LYS A 29 -6.09 -11.52 17.97
C LYS A 29 -7.46 -11.97 17.46
N MET A 30 -8.06 -11.37 16.43
CA MET A 30 -9.31 -11.82 15.85
C MET A 30 -9.04 -12.30 14.42
N LEU A 31 -9.33 -13.59 14.18
CA LEU A 31 -8.87 -14.49 13.12
C LEU A 31 -8.97 -14.01 11.65
N THR A 32 -9.29 -12.74 11.34
CA THR A 32 -9.75 -12.31 10.01
C THR A 32 -9.09 -11.02 9.50
N THR A 33 -8.09 -10.48 10.19
CA THR A 33 -7.49 -9.20 9.75
C THR A 33 -5.98 -9.20 9.93
N LEU A 34 -5.28 -9.25 8.81
CA LEU A 34 -3.87 -8.88 8.71
C LEU A 34 -3.82 -7.35 8.65
N MET A 35 -3.17 -6.71 9.62
CA MET A 35 -2.88 -5.28 9.52
C MET A 35 -1.42 -5.09 9.18
N PHE A 36 -1.19 -4.05 8.41
CA PHE A 36 -0.02 -3.91 7.57
C PHE A 36 0.40 -2.45 7.75
N SER A 37 1.38 -2.22 8.63
CA SER A 37 1.93 -0.88 8.83
C SER A 37 3.09 -0.72 7.87
N HIS A 38 2.96 0.28 7.00
CA HIS A 38 3.82 0.43 5.84
C HIS A 38 4.15 1.89 5.62
N SER A 39 5.44 2.18 5.59
CA SER A 39 5.97 3.44 5.11
C SER A 39 6.99 3.12 4.02
N GLY A 40 6.87 3.77 2.88
CA GLY A 40 7.77 3.65 1.75
C GLY A 40 8.36 5.01 1.39
N ILE A 41 9.57 4.98 0.88
CA ILE A 41 10.27 6.12 0.31
C ILE A 41 10.51 5.82 -1.17
N LEU A 42 10.04 6.73 -2.02
CA LEU A 42 10.24 6.72 -3.46
C LEU A 42 11.15 7.88 -3.83
N SER A 43 12.35 7.57 -4.31
CA SER A 43 13.30 8.56 -4.78
C SER A 43 13.30 8.61 -6.30
N LEU A 44 12.78 9.72 -6.84
CA LEU A 44 12.80 10.02 -8.26
C LEU A 44 14.10 10.78 -8.59
N LEU A 45 15.10 10.03 -9.03
CA LEU A 45 16.47 10.51 -9.25
C LEU A 45 16.53 11.57 -10.36
N GLU A 46 15.62 11.51 -11.34
CA GLU A 46 15.57 12.45 -12.46
C GLU A 46 15.25 13.90 -12.02
N HIS A 47 14.48 14.07 -10.95
CA HIS A 47 14.11 15.38 -10.40
C HIS A 47 14.73 15.64 -9.02
N GLY A 48 15.49 14.66 -8.50
CA GLY A 48 15.99 14.66 -7.12
C GLY A 48 14.86 14.85 -6.11
N GLU A 49 13.71 14.20 -6.35
CA GLU A 49 12.52 14.28 -5.50
C GLU A 49 12.40 13.02 -4.66
N GLU A 50 11.99 13.20 -3.41
CA GLU A 50 11.71 12.10 -2.48
C GLU A 50 10.25 12.15 -2.09
N TYR A 51 9.58 11.02 -2.24
CA TYR A 51 8.16 10.83 -1.96
C TYR A 51 8.00 9.84 -0.82
N THR A 52 7.47 10.28 0.31
CA THR A 52 7.04 9.40 1.38
C THR A 52 5.61 8.96 1.10
N PHE A 53 5.36 7.66 1.16
CA PHE A 53 4.02 7.12 0.97
C PHE A 53 3.68 6.00 1.96
N SER A 54 2.40 5.88 2.29
CA SER A 54 1.88 4.72 3.02
C SER A 54 1.33 3.66 2.06
N LEU A 55 1.22 2.42 2.50
CA LEU A 55 0.51 1.37 1.76
C LEU A 55 -0.86 1.09 2.38
N PRO A 56 -1.85 0.63 1.59
CA PRO A 56 -3.16 0.30 2.13
C PRO A 56 -3.08 -0.94 3.03
N CYS A 57 -3.99 -1.01 4.01
CA CYS A 57 -4.18 -2.20 4.83
C CYS A 57 -4.86 -3.30 3.99
N ALA A 58 -4.46 -4.56 4.16
CA ALA A 58 -5.04 -5.69 3.42
C ALA A 58 -5.83 -6.61 4.35
N TYR A 59 -7.13 -6.71 4.14
CA TYR A 59 -8.06 -7.49 4.95
C TYR A 59 -8.34 -8.83 4.26
N ALA A 60 -7.91 -9.94 4.84
CA ALA A 60 -8.23 -11.28 4.35
C ALA A 60 -9.63 -11.71 4.83
N ARG A 61 -10.52 -12.01 3.90
CA ARG A 61 -11.91 -12.42 4.16
C ARG A 61 -12.10 -13.90 3.84
N SER A 62 -13.20 -14.47 4.38
CA SER A 62 -13.72 -15.77 3.96
C SER A 62 -12.75 -16.94 4.06
N ILE A 63 -12.22 -17.14 5.27
CA ILE A 63 -11.26 -18.21 5.60
C ILE A 63 -11.88 -19.61 5.49
N LEU A 64 -13.21 -19.71 5.58
CA LEU A 64 -13.94 -20.98 5.46
C LEU A 64 -14.46 -21.24 4.03
N THR A 65 -14.34 -20.28 3.12
CA THR A 65 -14.78 -20.39 1.71
C THR A 65 -13.62 -20.01 0.80
N VAL A 66 -13.88 -19.58 -0.45
CA VAL A 66 -12.82 -19.01 -1.30
C VAL A 66 -12.30 -17.72 -0.63
N PRO A 67 -11.02 -17.67 -0.21
CA PRO A 67 -10.48 -16.49 0.44
C PRO A 67 -10.27 -15.36 -0.57
N TRP A 68 -10.55 -14.12 -0.17
CA TRP A 68 -10.21 -12.92 -0.95
C TRP A 68 -9.60 -11.83 -0.07
N VAL A 69 -8.89 -10.91 -0.69
CA VAL A 69 -8.25 -9.77 -0.02
C VAL A 69 -8.98 -8.49 -0.42
N GLU A 70 -9.38 -7.71 0.58
CA GLU A 70 -9.86 -6.33 0.38
C GLU A 70 -8.77 -5.35 0.83
N LEU A 71 -8.41 -4.39 -0.02
CA LEU A 71 -7.56 -3.28 0.39
C LEU A 71 -8.42 -2.20 1.03
N GLY A 72 -7.95 -1.62 2.12
CA GLY A 72 -8.67 -0.60 2.86
C GLY A 72 -7.77 0.43 3.52
N GLY A 73 -8.37 1.57 3.87
CA GLY A 73 -7.70 2.66 4.57
C GLY A 73 -7.20 3.76 3.64
N LYS A 74 -6.66 4.80 4.25
CA LYS A 74 -6.15 5.98 3.56
C LYS A 74 -4.66 5.83 3.28
N VAL A 75 -4.29 5.99 2.04
CA VAL A 75 -2.92 6.10 1.55
C VAL A 75 -2.63 7.57 1.25
N SER A 76 -1.48 8.05 1.69
CA SER A 76 -0.97 9.37 1.32
C SER A 76 0.37 9.22 0.64
N VAL A 77 0.64 10.08 -0.33
CA VAL A 77 1.92 10.25 -1.02
C VAL A 77 2.29 11.71 -0.89
N ASN A 78 3.49 12.00 -0.40
CA ASN A 78 3.93 13.35 -0.07
C ASN A 78 5.37 13.57 -0.51
N CYS A 79 5.64 14.67 -1.20
CA CYS A 79 6.99 15.14 -1.50
C CYS A 79 7.33 16.37 -0.66
N ALA A 80 8.36 16.29 0.18
CA ALA A 80 8.80 17.41 0.99
C ALA A 80 9.42 18.55 0.17
N LYS A 81 10.05 18.21 -0.97
CA LYS A 81 10.79 19.17 -1.81
C LYS A 81 9.86 20.08 -2.60
N THR A 82 8.85 19.53 -3.26
CA THR A 82 7.92 20.27 -4.13
C THR A 82 6.59 20.58 -3.45
N GLY A 83 6.31 19.98 -2.30
CA GLY A 83 5.02 20.10 -1.63
C GLY A 83 3.89 19.31 -2.30
N TYR A 84 4.18 18.50 -3.32
CA TYR A 84 3.16 17.66 -3.94
C TYR A 84 2.60 16.66 -2.94
N SER A 85 1.28 16.55 -2.92
CA SER A 85 0.57 15.61 -2.08
C SER A 85 -0.59 14.99 -2.84
N ALA A 86 -0.72 13.67 -2.71
CA ALA A 86 -1.87 12.93 -3.20
C ALA A 86 -2.39 12.03 -2.07
N SER A 87 -3.70 11.83 -2.03
CA SER A 87 -4.32 10.90 -1.09
C SER A 87 -5.31 10.00 -1.79
N ILE A 88 -5.25 8.71 -1.49
CA ILE A 88 -6.08 7.67 -2.08
C ILE A 88 -6.78 6.95 -0.93
N THR A 89 -8.10 6.81 -1.01
CA THR A 89 -8.86 6.08 0.01
C THR A 89 -9.35 4.76 -0.58
N PHE A 90 -8.94 3.66 0.04
CA PHE A 90 -9.41 2.32 -0.31
C PHE A 90 -10.60 1.98 0.58
N HIS A 91 -11.75 1.76 -0.06
CA HIS A 91 -12.98 1.39 0.62
C HIS A 91 -13.10 -0.13 0.70
N THR A 92 -13.35 -0.64 1.90
CA THR A 92 -13.70 -2.06 2.12
C THR A 92 -15.20 -2.21 2.23
N LYS A 93 -15.72 -3.41 1.93
CA LYS A 93 -17.11 -3.70 2.22
C LYS A 93 -17.29 -3.76 3.75
N PRO A 94 -18.37 -3.17 4.29
CA PRO A 94 -18.68 -3.29 5.71
C PRO A 94 -18.85 -4.77 6.11
N PHE A 95 -18.45 -5.10 7.34
CA PHE A 95 -18.44 -6.47 7.87
C PHE A 95 -19.85 -7.10 7.96
N TYR A 96 -20.88 -6.28 8.12
CA TYR A 96 -22.29 -6.69 8.13
C TYR A 96 -23.02 -5.95 7.01
N GLY A 97 -23.93 -6.64 6.31
CA GLY A 97 -24.47 -6.25 5.01
C GLY A 97 -25.06 -4.83 4.91
N GLY A 98 -24.85 -4.20 3.76
CA GLY A 98 -25.51 -2.94 3.36
C GLY A 98 -24.76 -2.25 2.21
N LYS A 99 -25.50 -1.79 1.19
CA LYS A 99 -25.02 -1.27 -0.11
C LYS A 99 -23.89 -0.21 -0.02
N LEU A 100 -23.05 -0.19 -1.06
CA LEU A 100 -22.09 0.89 -1.34
C LEU A 100 -22.85 2.24 -1.34
N HIS A 101 -22.54 3.16 -0.43
CA HIS A 101 -23.05 4.53 -0.52
C HIS A 101 -22.11 5.33 -1.42
N ARG A 102 -22.73 6.03 -2.37
CA ARG A 102 -22.17 6.74 -3.53
C ARG A 102 -21.05 7.71 -3.20
#